data_AF-A0A382DU03-F1
#
_entry.id   AF-A0A382DU03-F1
#
_cell.length_a   1.000
_cell.length_b   1.000
_cell.length_c   1.000
_cell.angle_alpha   90.00
_cell.angle_beta   90.00
_cell.angle_gamma   90.00
#
_symmetry.space_group_name_H-M   'P 1'
#
loop_
_entity.id
_entity.type
_entity.pdbx_description
1 polymer ?
#
loop_
_entity_poly.entity_id
_entity_poly.type
_entity_poly.pdbx_seq_one_letter_code
_entity_poly.pdbx_strand_id
1 'polypeptide(L)'
;PASSDYYDPLASIGKADHLWVTRTITDGFLLTSEKTTFDAPTTYGSAETTQDDNEETSLDFGGIYVGSPDGTWAGFLETPAAGSLSPSGRPGKEQLQLDIEIRFTEGGSIATYFDKNIDPANVDTTWMPFEVWTLEDDRQINYAVFQYQGNKQNLYEYDNDTTDVRKFTKGFFIIPAYEAYEASATPQFEIEADANKLGWMLTFNKSSSLFETGNIFQVSFDNPLIPGLDVYKFTTSGLIAAGNTDNQIDSINVFPNPYFGQNPEERNQLNRFVFFTNLGVGKTTIRIFTLVGDQIRVIEKEIASENSADRRAQWDLRNSFDIPVASGMYIAHVTVVDQAGASREKIMKLAVFMPEERLDVY
;
A
#
# COMPACT_ATOMS: atom_id res chain seq x y z
N PRO A 1 -2.11 35.29 -18.86
CA PRO A 1 -0.64 35.10 -18.84
C PRO A 1 -0.19 34.69 -17.43
N ALA A 2 0.24 33.44 -17.25
CA ALA A 2 0.71 32.95 -15.95
C ALA A 2 1.99 33.72 -15.53
N SER A 3 2.04 34.19 -14.28
CA SER A 3 3.18 34.90 -13.70
C SER A 3 4.30 33.94 -13.30
N SER A 4 5.49 34.49 -13.02
CA SER A 4 6.73 33.77 -12.69
C SER A 4 6.62 32.77 -11.55
N ASP A 5 5.61 32.90 -10.69
CA ASP A 5 5.40 32.05 -9.52
C ASP A 5 4.80 30.68 -9.88
N TYR A 6 4.39 30.47 -11.14
CA TYR A 6 3.93 29.17 -11.65
C TYR A 6 5.08 28.24 -12.09
N TYR A 7 6.31 28.76 -12.08
CA TYR A 7 7.51 27.99 -12.34
C TYR A 7 8.18 27.69 -11.00
N ASP A 8 7.76 26.62 -10.34
CA ASP A 8 8.63 25.98 -9.37
C ASP A 8 9.67 25.18 -10.18
N PRO A 9 10.94 25.61 -10.25
CA PRO A 9 11.96 24.78 -10.84
C PRO A 9 12.23 23.69 -9.82
N LEU A 10 11.53 22.55 -9.92
CA LEU A 10 11.79 21.31 -9.20
C LEU A 10 13.29 21.21 -8.94
N ALA A 11 13.68 21.60 -7.74
CA ALA A 11 15.08 21.75 -7.43
C ALA A 11 15.64 20.33 -7.40
N SER A 12 16.51 20.05 -8.36
CA SER A 12 17.56 19.03 -8.27
C SER A 12 17.16 17.54 -8.26
N ILE A 13 16.27 17.09 -9.14
CA ILE A 13 16.21 15.65 -9.50
C ILE A 13 16.57 15.46 -10.97
N GLY A 14 17.78 14.94 -11.23
CA GLY A 14 18.20 14.48 -12.57
C GLY A 14 18.83 15.51 -13.51
N LYS A 15 19.72 16.39 -13.04
CA LYS A 15 20.56 17.18 -13.96
C LYS A 15 21.57 16.27 -14.69
N ALA A 16 21.25 15.89 -15.92
CA ALA A 16 22.27 15.59 -16.92
C ALA A 16 22.80 16.94 -17.43
N ASP A 17 24.11 17.15 -17.36
CA ASP A 17 24.73 18.48 -17.30
C ASP A 17 24.40 19.49 -18.42
N HIS A 18 23.82 19.12 -19.56
CA HIS A 18 23.72 20.02 -20.73
C HIS A 18 22.34 20.10 -21.42
N LEU A 19 21.22 19.75 -20.77
CA LEU A 19 19.89 19.89 -21.37
C LEU A 19 18.89 20.56 -20.42
N TRP A 20 18.53 21.81 -20.72
CA TRP A 20 17.43 22.52 -20.07
C TRP A 20 16.14 22.13 -20.79
N VAL A 21 15.41 21.15 -20.27
CA VAL A 21 14.06 20.84 -20.78
C VAL A 21 13.04 21.55 -19.90
N THR A 22 12.56 22.70 -20.37
CA THR A 22 11.43 23.40 -19.71
C THR A 22 10.15 22.60 -19.99
N ARG A 23 9.68 21.82 -19.02
CA ARG A 23 8.37 21.15 -19.09
C ARG A 23 7.33 21.99 -18.36
N THR A 24 6.37 22.53 -19.11
CA THR A 24 5.22 23.23 -18.53
C THR A 24 4.15 22.22 -18.16
N ILE A 25 3.91 21.98 -16.86
CA ILE A 25 2.76 21.20 -16.39
C ILE A 25 1.58 22.18 -16.26
N THR A 26 0.63 22.11 -17.19
CA THR A 26 -0.53 23.01 -17.18
C THR A 26 -1.62 22.52 -16.23
N ASP A 27 -1.75 21.20 -16.04
CA ASP A 27 -2.53 20.55 -14.98
C ASP A 27 -2.18 19.04 -14.99
N GLY A 28 -1.79 18.47 -13.85
CA GLY A 28 -1.40 17.05 -13.77
C GLY A 28 -0.41 16.73 -12.64
N PHE A 29 -0.34 15.45 -12.27
CA PHE A 29 0.63 14.92 -11.32
C PHE A 29 1.78 14.23 -12.07
N LEU A 30 3.02 14.55 -11.71
CA LEU A 30 4.21 13.85 -12.19
C LEU A 30 4.69 12.92 -11.08
N LEU A 31 4.58 11.61 -11.29
CA LEU A 31 5.19 10.64 -10.39
C LEU A 31 6.68 10.49 -10.75
N THR A 32 7.56 10.73 -9.79
CA THR A 32 8.98 10.42 -9.90
C THR A 32 9.36 9.45 -8.81
N SER A 33 10.14 8.44 -9.16
CA SER A 33 10.76 7.54 -8.20
C SER A 33 12.28 7.70 -8.23
N GLU A 34 12.91 7.56 -7.07
CA GLU A 34 14.35 7.48 -6.95
C GLU A 34 14.73 6.06 -6.50
N LYS A 35 15.79 5.50 -7.07
CA LYS A 35 16.36 4.18 -6.73
C LYS A 35 15.40 2.98 -6.88
N THR A 36 14.28 3.11 -7.57
CA THR A 36 13.42 1.97 -7.90
C THR A 36 14.07 1.06 -8.93
N THR A 37 14.00 -0.25 -8.70
CA THR A 37 14.46 -1.27 -9.64
C THR A 37 13.34 -2.26 -9.95
N PHE A 38 13.39 -2.87 -11.13
CA PHE A 38 12.54 -4.02 -11.48
C PHE A 38 13.27 -5.35 -11.31
N ASP A 39 14.59 -5.30 -11.13
CA ASP A 39 15.45 -6.46 -10.97
C ASP A 39 15.30 -7.03 -9.56
N ALA A 40 15.52 -8.34 -9.42
CA ALA A 40 15.53 -8.96 -8.10
C ALA A 40 16.59 -8.29 -7.19
N PRO A 41 16.38 -8.27 -5.86
CA PRO A 41 17.43 -7.86 -4.95
C PRO A 41 18.67 -8.73 -5.21
N THR A 42 19.86 -8.13 -5.12
CA THR A 42 21.15 -8.84 -5.23
C THR A 42 21.97 -8.75 -3.95
N THR A 43 21.45 -8.02 -2.96
CA THR A 43 22.03 -7.78 -1.64
C THR A 43 20.92 -7.64 -0.62
N TYR A 44 21.29 -7.63 0.65
CA TYR A 44 20.43 -7.23 1.76
C TYR A 44 20.58 -5.72 2.03
N GLY A 45 19.54 -5.10 2.58
CA GLY A 45 19.52 -3.71 3.01
C GLY A 45 20.01 -3.53 4.45
N SER A 46 19.56 -4.40 5.36
CA SER A 46 20.00 -4.43 6.76
C SER A 46 19.98 -5.85 7.33
N ALA A 47 20.74 -6.08 8.40
CA ALA A 47 20.71 -7.32 9.16
C ALA A 47 21.04 -7.02 10.62
N GLU A 48 20.12 -7.33 11.53
CA GLU A 48 20.24 -6.95 12.95
C GLU A 48 19.49 -7.90 13.88
N THR A 49 19.96 -8.00 15.13
CA THR A 49 19.24 -8.67 16.20
C THR A 49 18.18 -7.71 16.74
N THR A 50 16.90 -8.07 16.60
CA THR A 50 15.76 -7.23 17.01
C THR A 50 15.25 -7.55 18.40
N GLN A 51 15.49 -8.78 18.87
CA GLN A 51 15.22 -9.20 20.25
C GLN A 51 16.43 -9.94 20.81
N ASP A 52 16.99 -9.40 21.89
CA ASP A 52 18.06 -10.02 22.66
C ASP A 52 17.97 -9.57 24.12
N ASP A 53 17.79 -10.51 25.04
CA ASP A 53 17.69 -10.25 26.48
C ASP A 53 19.04 -10.45 27.20
N ASN A 54 20.08 -10.89 26.47
CA ASN A 54 21.40 -11.18 27.01
C ASN A 54 22.50 -10.40 26.28
N GLU A 55 23.24 -9.57 27.01
CA GLU A 55 24.30 -8.73 26.44
C GLU A 55 25.54 -9.54 25.97
N GLU A 56 25.63 -10.82 26.31
CA GLU A 56 26.70 -11.72 25.86
C GLU A 56 26.42 -12.36 24.50
N THR A 57 25.17 -12.36 24.03
CA THR A 57 24.79 -12.91 22.73
C THR A 57 24.90 -11.88 21.62
N SER A 58 25.26 -12.37 20.44
CA SER A 58 25.40 -11.55 19.23
C SER A 58 25.52 -12.49 18.04
N LEU A 59 24.65 -12.30 17.05
CA LEU A 59 24.76 -13.01 15.78
C LEU A 59 25.56 -12.18 14.78
N ASP A 60 26.69 -12.72 14.35
CA ASP A 60 27.57 -12.07 13.38
C ASP A 60 27.19 -12.55 11.97
N PHE A 61 26.33 -11.77 11.30
CA PHE A 61 25.88 -12.07 9.95
C PHE A 61 26.98 -11.81 8.92
N GLY A 62 27.40 -12.87 8.24
CA GLY A 62 28.44 -12.82 7.20
C GLY A 62 27.94 -12.38 5.82
N GLY A 63 26.64 -12.07 5.68
CA GLY A 63 26.03 -11.64 4.43
C GLY A 63 25.45 -12.77 3.58
N ILE A 64 25.14 -12.43 2.33
CA ILE A 64 24.79 -13.37 1.27
C ILE A 64 26.09 -13.90 0.64
N TYR A 65 26.14 -15.20 0.34
CA TYR A 65 27.36 -15.83 -0.16
C TYR A 65 27.82 -15.28 -1.51
N VAL A 66 28.93 -14.53 -1.50
CA VAL A 66 29.54 -13.93 -2.70
C VAL A 66 30.14 -14.93 -3.69
N GLY A 67 30.32 -16.20 -3.28
CA GLY A 67 30.75 -17.26 -4.19
C GLY A 67 29.63 -17.83 -5.05
N SER A 68 28.37 -17.46 -4.79
CA SER A 68 27.26 -17.64 -5.70
C SER A 68 27.11 -16.38 -6.56
N PRO A 69 27.15 -16.46 -7.91
CA PRO A 69 27.11 -15.29 -8.80
C PRO A 69 25.91 -14.36 -8.58
N ASP A 70 24.77 -14.92 -8.17
CA ASP A 70 23.55 -14.18 -7.86
C ASP A 70 23.12 -14.36 -6.39
N GLY A 71 24.00 -14.89 -5.53
CA GLY A 71 23.74 -15.13 -4.10
C GLY A 71 22.79 -16.28 -3.76
N THR A 72 22.11 -16.86 -4.75
CA THR A 72 21.13 -17.95 -4.54
C THR A 72 21.80 -19.33 -4.51
N TRP A 73 21.08 -20.34 -4.01
CA TRP A 73 21.53 -21.74 -4.11
C TRP A 73 21.75 -22.19 -5.55
N ALA A 74 20.80 -21.88 -6.45
CA ALA A 74 20.90 -22.22 -7.86
C ALA A 74 22.14 -21.60 -8.53
N GLY A 75 22.47 -20.34 -8.21
CA GLY A 75 23.69 -19.70 -8.71
C GLY A 75 24.95 -20.40 -8.25
N PHE A 76 24.98 -20.89 -7.01
CA PHE A 76 26.12 -21.63 -6.50
C PHE A 76 26.30 -22.97 -7.22
N LEU A 77 25.22 -23.71 -7.48
CA LEU A 77 25.25 -25.02 -8.14
C LEU A 77 25.89 -24.98 -9.53
N GLU A 78 25.69 -23.90 -10.27
CA GLU A 78 26.28 -23.71 -11.60
C GLU A 78 27.80 -23.45 -11.56
N THR A 79 28.35 -23.10 -10.39
CA THR A 79 29.77 -22.83 -10.25
C THR A 79 30.61 -24.11 -10.32
N PRO A 80 31.88 -24.03 -10.78
CA PRO A 80 32.79 -25.18 -10.73
C PRO A 80 33.01 -25.73 -9.31
N ALA A 81 32.84 -24.89 -8.28
CA ALA A 81 32.97 -25.31 -6.88
C ALA A 81 31.88 -26.28 -6.45
N ALA A 82 30.70 -26.21 -7.08
CA ALA A 82 29.58 -27.12 -6.87
C ALA A 82 29.49 -28.25 -7.92
N GLY A 83 30.45 -28.31 -8.86
CA GLY A 83 30.45 -29.30 -9.93
C GLY A 83 29.79 -28.87 -11.24
N SER A 84 29.43 -27.59 -11.39
CA SER A 84 28.73 -27.06 -12.57
C SER A 84 27.47 -27.85 -12.93
N LEU A 85 26.62 -28.01 -11.91
CA LEU A 85 25.34 -28.68 -11.98
C LEU A 85 24.30 -27.84 -12.74
N SER A 86 23.15 -28.45 -13.05
CA SER A 86 22.10 -27.83 -13.86
C SER A 86 20.81 -27.70 -13.04
N PRO A 87 20.70 -26.66 -12.18
CA PRO A 87 19.53 -26.47 -11.32
C PRO A 87 18.23 -26.34 -12.14
N SER A 88 17.11 -26.82 -11.57
CA SER A 88 15.79 -26.79 -12.22
C SER A 88 15.28 -25.38 -12.54
N GLY A 89 15.77 -24.37 -11.82
CA GLY A 89 15.42 -22.97 -11.98
C GLY A 89 15.92 -22.14 -10.81
N ARG A 90 15.37 -20.92 -10.69
CA ARG A 90 15.69 -19.98 -9.61
C ARG A 90 14.40 -19.49 -8.94
N PRO A 91 14.47 -19.14 -7.64
CA PRO A 91 13.38 -18.40 -7.00
C PRO A 91 13.10 -17.09 -7.73
N GLY A 92 11.84 -16.71 -7.80
CA GLY A 92 11.43 -15.44 -8.39
C GLY A 92 11.73 -14.25 -7.48
N LYS A 93 11.74 -13.05 -8.04
CA LYS A 93 11.97 -11.82 -7.26
C LYS A 93 10.91 -11.58 -6.19
N GLU A 94 9.69 -12.08 -6.42
CA GLU A 94 8.58 -12.06 -5.48
C GLU A 94 8.86 -12.84 -4.20
N GLN A 95 9.77 -13.82 -4.27
CA GLN A 95 10.23 -14.60 -3.14
C GLN A 95 11.50 -13.98 -2.54
N LEU A 96 12.48 -13.61 -3.37
CA LEU A 96 13.77 -13.09 -2.92
C LEU A 96 13.71 -11.72 -2.23
N GLN A 97 12.61 -10.98 -2.41
CA GLN A 97 12.35 -9.71 -1.74
C GLN A 97 11.85 -9.85 -0.30
N LEU A 98 11.43 -11.05 0.10
CA LEU A 98 10.81 -11.24 1.41
C LEU A 98 11.86 -11.15 2.51
N ASP A 99 11.63 -10.26 3.47
CA ASP A 99 12.45 -10.11 4.66
C ASP A 99 12.42 -11.42 5.46
N ILE A 100 13.59 -11.82 5.97
CA ILE A 100 13.78 -13.09 6.67
C ILE A 100 14.01 -12.85 8.16
N GLU A 101 13.29 -13.58 8.99
CA GLU A 101 13.50 -13.64 10.43
C GLU A 101 13.99 -15.02 10.84
N ILE A 102 15.01 -15.06 11.69
CA ILE A 102 15.48 -16.26 12.36
C ILE A 102 15.12 -16.13 13.83
N ARG A 103 14.14 -16.92 14.26
CA ARG A 103 13.64 -16.96 15.64
C ARG A 103 14.28 -18.13 16.36
N PHE A 104 15.07 -17.89 17.40
CA PHE A 104 15.69 -18.95 18.19
C PHE A 104 14.70 -19.44 19.24
N THR A 105 14.19 -20.66 19.07
CA THR A 105 13.11 -21.22 19.90
C THR A 105 13.55 -22.53 20.56
N GLU A 106 12.86 -22.94 21.64
CA GLU A 106 13.13 -24.24 22.29
C GLU A 106 12.71 -25.41 21.39
N GLY A 107 11.62 -25.23 20.65
CA GLY A 107 11.09 -26.23 19.71
C GLY A 107 11.95 -26.40 18.46
N GLY A 108 12.59 -25.33 18.03
CA GLY A 108 13.41 -25.29 16.82
C GLY A 108 12.64 -25.73 15.59
N SER A 109 13.37 -26.17 14.57
CA SER A 109 12.77 -26.74 13.37
C SER A 109 13.68 -27.77 12.70
N ILE A 110 13.08 -28.63 11.86
CA ILE A 110 13.81 -29.64 11.11
C ILE A 110 14.04 -29.11 9.69
N ALA A 111 15.31 -28.98 9.31
CA ALA A 111 15.74 -28.53 8.00
C ALA A 111 16.22 -29.70 7.13
N THR A 112 16.17 -29.51 5.81
CA THR A 112 16.91 -30.38 4.88
C THR A 112 18.39 -30.06 4.99
N TYR A 113 19.25 -31.06 5.15
CA TYR A 113 20.70 -30.92 5.28
C TYR A 113 21.39 -31.35 3.97
N PHE A 114 22.24 -30.49 3.45
CA PHE A 114 23.14 -30.76 2.34
C PHE A 114 24.59 -30.84 2.81
N ASP A 115 25.24 -31.96 2.51
CA ASP A 115 26.66 -32.15 2.78
C ASP A 115 27.55 -31.42 1.78
N LYS A 116 28.78 -31.10 2.21
CA LYS A 116 29.82 -30.44 1.41
C LYS A 116 30.12 -31.11 0.07
N ASN A 117 29.86 -32.41 -0.06
CA ASN A 117 30.14 -33.16 -1.28
C ASN A 117 29.08 -32.96 -2.38
N ILE A 118 27.92 -32.35 -2.07
CA ILE A 118 26.85 -32.05 -3.02
C ILE A 118 26.48 -33.30 -3.83
N ASP A 119 26.16 -34.37 -3.10
CA ASP A 119 25.76 -35.67 -3.65
C ASP A 119 24.37 -36.01 -3.11
N PRO A 120 23.38 -36.34 -3.96
CA PRO A 120 22.04 -36.76 -3.54
C PRO A 120 22.04 -37.88 -2.48
N ALA A 121 23.05 -38.76 -2.46
CA ALA A 121 23.16 -39.82 -1.46
C ALA A 121 23.50 -39.31 -0.04
N ASN A 122 23.97 -38.07 0.08
CA ASN A 122 24.38 -37.44 1.33
C ASN A 122 23.38 -36.37 1.82
N VAL A 123 22.20 -36.32 1.22
CA VAL A 123 21.10 -35.45 1.67
C VAL A 123 20.40 -36.09 2.87
N ASP A 124 20.21 -35.33 3.93
CA ASP A 124 19.64 -35.80 5.20
C ASP A 124 18.75 -34.71 5.83
N THR A 125 18.24 -34.90 7.04
CA THR A 125 17.51 -33.89 7.82
C THR A 125 18.29 -33.48 9.06
N THR A 126 18.27 -32.21 9.45
CA THR A 126 18.92 -31.77 10.69
C THR A 126 17.98 -30.91 11.52
N TRP A 127 17.92 -31.16 12.82
CA TRP A 127 17.22 -30.26 13.73
C TRP A 127 18.12 -29.06 14.04
N MET A 128 17.53 -27.86 14.07
CA MET A 128 18.20 -26.62 14.40
C MET A 128 17.42 -25.89 15.51
N PRO A 129 18.10 -25.16 16.41
CA PRO A 129 17.49 -24.47 17.55
C PRO A 129 16.85 -23.12 17.14
N PHE A 130 16.35 -23.04 15.93
CA PHE A 130 15.70 -21.85 15.40
C PHE A 130 14.70 -22.22 14.33
N GLU A 131 13.87 -21.26 13.99
CA GLU A 131 12.88 -21.30 12.93
C GLU A 131 13.17 -20.16 11.96
N VAL A 132 12.83 -20.34 10.68
CA VAL A 132 12.98 -19.31 9.65
C VAL A 132 11.59 -18.83 9.25
N TRP A 133 11.40 -17.52 9.18
CA TRP A 133 10.13 -16.88 8.91
C TRP A 133 10.28 -15.80 7.83
N THR A 134 9.21 -15.54 7.10
CA THR A 134 9.06 -14.39 6.22
C THR A 134 8.20 -13.33 6.92
N LEU A 135 8.63 -12.06 6.91
CA LEU A 135 7.96 -11.00 7.69
C LEU A 135 6.69 -10.48 7.02
N GLU A 136 6.65 -10.37 5.70
CA GLU A 136 5.54 -9.74 4.97
C GLU A 136 4.23 -10.51 5.12
N ASP A 137 4.31 -11.83 5.28
CA ASP A 137 3.17 -12.74 5.47
C ASP A 137 3.14 -13.42 6.85
N ASP A 138 4.03 -13.03 7.78
CA ASP A 138 4.22 -13.61 9.12
C ASP A 138 4.11 -15.14 9.11
N ARG A 139 4.94 -15.77 8.27
CA ARG A 139 4.86 -17.20 7.99
C ARG A 139 6.17 -17.92 8.26
N GLN A 140 6.10 -19.00 9.03
CA GLN A 140 7.21 -19.94 9.16
C GLN A 140 7.41 -20.68 7.82
N ILE A 141 8.66 -20.76 7.39
CA ILE A 141 9.03 -21.39 6.12
C ILE A 141 10.00 -22.54 6.31
N ASN A 142 10.00 -23.47 5.35
CA ASN A 142 11.04 -24.48 5.28
C ASN A 142 12.39 -23.84 4.90
N TYR A 143 13.48 -24.55 5.14
CA TYR A 143 14.81 -24.12 4.70
C TYR A 143 15.74 -25.32 4.59
N ALA A 144 16.84 -25.10 3.88
CA ALA A 144 17.95 -26.03 3.82
C ALA A 144 19.17 -25.49 4.60
N VAL A 145 19.94 -26.40 5.16
CA VAL A 145 21.24 -26.14 5.78
C VAL A 145 22.30 -26.77 4.90
N PHE A 146 23.16 -25.95 4.28
CA PHE A 146 24.29 -26.46 3.49
C PHE A 146 25.59 -26.30 4.27
N GLN A 147 26.24 -27.40 4.62
CA GLN A 147 27.53 -27.38 5.28
C GLN A 147 28.66 -27.53 4.26
N TYR A 148 29.45 -26.47 4.05
CA TYR A 148 30.52 -26.48 3.05
C TYR A 148 31.84 -27.09 3.56
N GLN A 149 32.00 -27.28 4.88
CA GLN A 149 33.18 -27.91 5.49
C GLN A 149 32.83 -28.66 6.78
N GLY A 150 33.53 -29.76 7.02
CA GLY A 150 33.36 -30.58 8.23
C GLY A 150 32.43 -31.77 8.02
N ASN A 151 31.62 -32.06 9.04
CA ASN A 151 30.58 -33.07 9.06
C ASN A 151 29.36 -32.55 9.84
N LYS A 152 28.21 -33.18 9.63
CA LYS A 152 26.91 -32.79 10.20
C LYS A 152 26.87 -32.73 11.74
N GLN A 153 27.76 -33.44 12.43
CA GLN A 153 27.67 -33.54 13.88
C GLN A 153 28.00 -32.22 14.57
N ASN A 154 27.19 -31.90 15.59
CA ASN A 154 27.36 -30.75 16.46
C ASN A 154 27.45 -29.41 15.71
N LEU A 155 26.52 -29.11 14.79
CA LEU A 155 26.48 -27.82 14.07
C LEU A 155 26.52 -26.60 15.01
N TYR A 156 25.96 -26.77 16.21
CA TYR A 156 26.00 -25.84 17.33
C TYR A 156 26.22 -26.62 18.64
N GLU A 157 26.66 -25.93 19.68
CA GLU A 157 26.83 -26.46 21.04
C GLU A 157 26.63 -25.35 22.07
N TYR A 158 26.50 -25.69 23.35
CA TYR A 158 26.53 -24.69 24.43
C TYR A 158 27.91 -24.06 24.50
N ASP A 159 27.98 -22.73 24.65
CA ASP A 159 29.26 -22.04 24.73
C ASP A 159 30.04 -22.41 26.00
N ASN A 160 29.30 -22.56 27.11
CA ASN A 160 29.78 -23.09 28.38
C ASN A 160 28.67 -23.91 29.06
N ASP A 161 29.04 -24.82 29.96
CA ASP A 161 28.08 -25.75 30.63
C ASP A 161 27.16 -25.07 31.65
N THR A 162 27.23 -23.75 31.82
CA THR A 162 26.55 -23.00 32.88
C THR A 162 25.58 -21.94 32.39
N THR A 163 25.59 -21.60 31.10
CA THR A 163 24.66 -20.64 30.47
C THR A 163 23.80 -21.34 29.41
N ASP A 164 22.60 -20.82 29.16
CA ASP A 164 21.75 -21.27 28.05
C ASP A 164 22.21 -20.72 26.67
N VAL A 165 23.39 -20.11 26.63
CA VAL A 165 24.02 -19.56 25.42
C VAL A 165 24.66 -20.66 24.60
N ARG A 166 24.38 -20.64 23.30
CA ARG A 166 24.90 -21.57 22.30
C ARG A 166 25.73 -20.82 21.26
N LYS A 167 26.63 -21.55 20.62
CA LYS A 167 27.47 -21.07 19.52
C LYS A 167 27.38 -21.99 18.33
N PHE A 168 27.59 -21.45 17.13
CA PHE A 168 27.82 -22.28 15.95
C PHE A 168 29.24 -22.85 16.00
N THR A 169 29.41 -24.16 15.76
CA THR A 169 30.75 -24.78 15.74
C THR A 169 31.24 -25.04 14.32
N LYS A 170 30.31 -25.08 13.36
CA LYS A 170 30.57 -25.35 11.93
C LYS A 170 30.16 -24.15 11.08
N GLY A 171 30.84 -23.99 9.96
CA GLY A 171 30.38 -23.07 8.91
C GLY A 171 29.32 -23.78 8.08
N PHE A 172 28.15 -23.18 8.00
CA PHE A 172 27.05 -23.63 7.16
C PHE A 172 26.28 -22.42 6.64
N PHE A 173 25.48 -22.66 5.61
CA PHE A 173 24.54 -21.69 5.07
C PHE A 173 23.13 -22.03 5.51
N ILE A 174 22.35 -21.01 5.80
CA ILE A 174 20.89 -21.12 5.94
C ILE A 174 20.31 -20.68 4.60
N ILE A 175 19.52 -21.54 3.97
CA ILE A 175 18.96 -21.33 2.64
C ILE A 175 17.43 -21.36 2.76
N PRO A 176 16.77 -20.19 2.86
CA PRO A 176 15.31 -20.12 2.96
C PRO A 176 14.64 -20.82 1.78
N ALA A 177 13.63 -21.64 2.07
CA ALA A 177 12.75 -22.21 1.07
C ALA A 177 11.36 -21.61 1.26
N TYR A 178 10.91 -20.74 0.33
CA TYR A 178 9.75 -19.86 0.51
C TYR A 178 8.37 -20.58 0.53
N GLU A 179 8.34 -21.85 0.93
CA GLU A 179 7.17 -22.71 1.12
C GLU A 179 6.84 -22.81 2.61
N ALA A 180 5.57 -23.03 2.96
CA ALA A 180 5.14 -23.11 4.35
C ALA A 180 5.87 -24.24 5.08
N TYR A 181 6.28 -23.96 6.32
CA TYR A 181 6.99 -24.95 7.14
C TYR A 181 6.12 -26.17 7.43
N GLU A 182 6.68 -27.36 7.17
CA GLU A 182 6.04 -28.63 7.46
C GLU A 182 7.10 -29.59 8.01
N ALA A 183 6.99 -29.94 9.30
CA ALA A 183 7.97 -30.80 9.95
C ALA A 183 8.04 -32.17 9.27
N SER A 184 9.23 -32.55 8.78
CA SER A 184 9.45 -33.79 8.05
C SER A 184 10.66 -34.56 8.61
N ALA A 185 10.50 -35.87 8.79
CA ALA A 185 11.59 -36.77 9.17
C ALA A 185 12.46 -37.19 7.96
N THR A 186 12.04 -36.84 6.75
CA THR A 186 12.78 -37.09 5.51
C THR A 186 13.15 -35.78 4.82
N PRO A 187 14.27 -35.72 4.08
CA PRO A 187 14.65 -34.51 3.37
C PRO A 187 13.56 -34.09 2.38
N GLN A 188 13.24 -32.79 2.36
CA GLN A 188 12.15 -32.24 1.54
C GLN A 188 12.63 -31.64 0.22
N PHE A 189 13.91 -31.30 0.14
CA PHE A 189 14.50 -30.68 -1.05
C PHE A 189 15.62 -31.53 -1.60
N GLU A 190 15.61 -31.70 -2.91
CA GLU A 190 16.72 -32.25 -3.68
C GLU A 190 17.66 -31.14 -4.14
N ILE A 191 18.96 -31.45 -4.27
CA ILE A 191 20.01 -30.48 -4.59
C ILE A 191 19.69 -29.69 -5.87
N GLU A 192 19.45 -30.36 -7.00
CA GLU A 192 19.21 -29.72 -8.30
C GLU A 192 17.73 -29.53 -8.62
N ALA A 193 16.90 -30.52 -8.32
CA ALA A 193 15.50 -30.55 -8.75
C ALA A 193 14.64 -29.50 -8.04
N ASP A 194 14.97 -29.15 -6.79
CA ASP A 194 14.26 -28.14 -6.00
C ASP A 194 15.03 -26.82 -5.87
N ALA A 195 16.08 -26.62 -6.66
CA ALA A 195 16.90 -25.40 -6.59
C ALA A 195 16.08 -24.12 -6.87
N ASN A 196 14.99 -24.22 -7.62
CA ASN A 196 14.06 -23.11 -7.86
C ASN A 196 13.26 -22.67 -6.63
N LYS A 197 13.22 -23.46 -5.56
CA LYS A 197 12.54 -23.13 -4.30
C LYS A 197 13.50 -22.54 -3.26
N LEU A 198 14.81 -22.71 -3.46
CA LEU A 198 15.86 -22.41 -2.50
C LEU A 198 16.49 -21.03 -2.77
N GLY A 199 16.33 -20.14 -1.81
CA GLY A 199 16.67 -18.72 -1.87
C GLY A 199 18.14 -18.38 -1.62
N TRP A 200 18.31 -17.30 -0.86
CA TRP A 200 19.59 -16.72 -0.49
C TRP A 200 20.45 -17.71 0.30
N MET A 201 21.74 -17.78 -0.01
CA MET A 201 22.71 -18.49 0.81
C MET A 201 23.22 -17.57 1.92
N LEU A 202 22.53 -17.59 3.06
CA LEU A 202 22.83 -16.75 4.23
C LEU A 202 23.95 -17.38 5.06
N THR A 203 24.97 -16.60 5.43
CA THR A 203 26.10 -17.08 6.24
C THR A 203 26.21 -16.34 7.57
N PHE A 204 26.69 -17.04 8.59
CA PHE A 204 26.98 -16.51 9.92
C PHE A 204 28.41 -16.86 10.31
N ASN A 205 29.12 -15.92 10.92
CA ASN A 205 30.48 -16.16 11.38
C ASN A 205 30.47 -17.00 12.66
N LYS A 206 30.80 -18.28 12.50
CA LYS A 206 30.85 -19.25 13.61
C LYS A 206 31.75 -18.86 14.78
N SER A 207 32.73 -17.98 14.57
CA SER A 207 33.74 -17.65 15.60
C SER A 207 33.24 -16.60 16.59
N SER A 208 32.17 -15.90 16.24
CA SER A 208 31.63 -14.74 16.95
C SER A 208 30.12 -14.83 17.17
N SER A 209 29.43 -15.76 16.50
CA SER A 209 27.99 -15.95 16.64
C SER A 209 27.64 -16.73 17.90
N LEU A 210 27.06 -16.01 18.86
CA LEU A 210 26.49 -16.52 20.10
C LEU A 210 24.99 -16.21 20.11
N PHE A 211 24.18 -17.16 20.53
CA PHE A 211 22.73 -17.03 20.55
C PHE A 211 22.11 -17.80 21.72
N GLU A 212 20.94 -17.37 22.16
CA GLU A 212 20.12 -18.05 23.14
C GLU A 212 18.68 -18.19 22.66
N THR A 213 17.91 -19.02 23.35
CA THR A 213 16.46 -19.12 23.09
C THR A 213 15.79 -17.80 23.44
N GLY A 214 14.99 -17.28 22.51
CA GLY A 214 14.32 -15.98 22.62
C GLY A 214 14.93 -14.92 21.69
N ASN A 215 16.14 -15.14 21.18
CA ASN A 215 16.73 -14.23 20.21
C ASN A 215 15.94 -14.19 18.90
N ILE A 216 15.83 -13.00 18.32
CA ILE A 216 15.26 -12.79 16.99
C ILE A 216 16.25 -11.99 16.15
N PHE A 217 16.60 -12.54 14.98
CA PHE A 217 17.50 -11.93 14.02
C PHE A 217 16.78 -11.67 12.71
N GLN A 218 16.81 -10.44 12.22
CA GLN A 218 16.12 -10.01 11.01
C GLN A 218 17.13 -9.65 9.91
N VAL A 219 16.88 -10.11 8.69
CA VAL A 219 17.56 -9.69 7.46
C VAL A 219 16.51 -9.05 6.56
N SER A 220 16.71 -7.77 6.23
CA SER A 220 15.79 -7.05 5.35
C SER A 220 16.39 -6.89 3.95
N PHE A 221 15.57 -7.01 2.91
CA PHE A 221 15.97 -6.92 1.50
C PHE A 221 15.36 -5.69 0.83
N ASP A 222 16.03 -5.20 -0.21
CA ASP A 222 15.48 -4.10 -1.01
C ASP A 222 14.30 -4.62 -1.86
N ASN A 223 13.13 -4.03 -1.67
CA ASN A 223 11.91 -4.45 -2.35
C ASN A 223 11.87 -3.92 -3.81
N PRO A 224 11.88 -4.80 -4.84
CA PRO A 224 11.78 -4.40 -6.23
C PRO A 224 10.35 -4.10 -6.65
N LEU A 225 10.19 -3.35 -7.74
CA LEU A 225 8.88 -3.17 -8.35
C LEU A 225 8.44 -4.45 -9.10
N ILE A 226 7.24 -4.93 -8.77
CA ILE A 226 6.62 -6.11 -9.38
C ILE A 226 5.38 -5.69 -10.19
N PRO A 227 5.49 -5.65 -11.54
CA PRO A 227 4.36 -5.32 -12.41
C PRO A 227 3.17 -6.26 -12.18
N GLY A 228 1.99 -5.68 -11.99
CA GLY A 228 0.74 -6.43 -11.78
C GLY A 228 0.48 -6.87 -10.34
N LEU A 229 1.49 -6.82 -9.47
CA LEU A 229 1.33 -7.05 -8.03
C LEU A 229 1.28 -5.71 -7.27
N ASP A 230 2.21 -4.81 -7.55
CA ASP A 230 2.29 -3.52 -6.86
C ASP A 230 1.23 -2.54 -7.38
N VAL A 231 0.39 -2.04 -6.47
CA VAL A 231 -0.66 -1.06 -6.79
C VAL A 231 -0.50 0.20 -5.93
N TYR A 232 -0.09 1.29 -6.57
CA TYR A 232 -0.01 2.60 -5.94
C TYR A 232 -1.29 3.39 -6.21
N LYS A 233 -2.02 3.74 -5.14
CA LYS A 233 -3.23 4.56 -5.23
C LYS A 233 -2.96 5.96 -4.69
N PHE A 234 -3.11 6.96 -5.55
CA PHE A 234 -3.05 8.36 -5.18
C PHE A 234 -4.45 8.94 -5.19
N THR A 235 -4.84 9.60 -4.11
CA THR A 235 -6.08 10.37 -4.02
C THR A 235 -5.74 11.82 -3.86
N THR A 236 -6.12 12.64 -4.83
CA THR A 236 -6.01 14.10 -4.71
C THR A 236 -7.33 14.64 -4.16
N SER A 237 -7.25 15.56 -3.21
CA SER A 237 -8.37 16.46 -2.94
C SER A 237 -8.36 17.52 -4.03
N GLY A 238 -9.51 17.82 -4.63
CA GLY A 238 -9.60 18.95 -5.53
C GLY A 238 -9.15 20.21 -4.79
N LEU A 239 -8.43 21.10 -5.49
CA LEU A 239 -8.18 22.46 -5.01
C LEU A 239 -9.52 23.21 -4.93
N ILE A 240 -10.30 22.99 -3.88
CA ILE A 240 -11.11 24.06 -3.34
C ILE A 240 -10.09 24.89 -2.59
N ALA A 241 -9.77 26.09 -3.08
CA ALA A 241 -8.95 27.03 -2.35
C ALA A 241 -9.55 27.21 -0.95
N ALA A 242 -9.01 26.52 0.05
CA ALA A 242 -9.38 26.66 1.45
C ALA A 242 -9.14 28.09 1.96
N GLY A 243 -8.51 28.95 1.15
CA GLY A 243 -8.36 30.39 1.39
C GLY A 243 -9.32 31.31 0.62
N ASN A 244 -10.26 30.79 -0.20
CA ASN A 244 -11.14 31.65 -1.03
C ASN A 244 -12.58 31.10 -1.17
N THR A 245 -13.19 30.77 -0.03
CA THR A 245 -14.59 30.34 0.08
C THR A 245 -15.60 31.39 -0.39
N ASP A 246 -15.18 32.65 -0.56
CA ASP A 246 -15.99 33.73 -1.16
C ASP A 246 -16.47 33.36 -2.57
N ASN A 247 -15.63 32.70 -3.37
CA ASN A 247 -15.98 32.31 -4.74
C ASN A 247 -16.95 31.12 -4.81
N GLN A 248 -17.01 30.30 -3.76
CA GLN A 248 -17.82 29.08 -3.77
C GLN A 248 -19.32 29.39 -3.67
N ILE A 249 -19.71 30.33 -2.81
CA ILE A 249 -21.12 30.70 -2.66
C ILE A 249 -21.66 31.36 -3.95
N ASP A 250 -20.82 32.10 -4.66
CA ASP A 250 -21.15 32.69 -5.95
C ASP A 250 -21.43 31.66 -7.04
N SER A 251 -20.84 30.47 -6.95
CA SER A 251 -21.08 29.37 -7.90
C SER A 251 -22.41 28.63 -7.71
N ILE A 252 -23.10 28.82 -6.57
CA ILE A 252 -24.39 28.18 -6.29
C ILE A 252 -25.45 28.71 -7.25
N ASN A 253 -26.11 27.82 -7.97
CA ASN A 253 -27.13 28.19 -8.96
C ASN A 253 -28.39 27.33 -8.81
N VAL A 254 -29.48 27.77 -9.44
CA VAL A 254 -30.76 27.03 -9.51
C VAL A 254 -31.02 26.61 -10.95
N PHE A 255 -31.34 25.33 -11.15
CA PHE A 255 -31.63 24.77 -12.47
C PHE A 255 -32.87 23.86 -12.44
N PRO A 256 -33.84 24.02 -13.36
CA PRO A 256 -33.97 25.14 -14.31
C PRO A 256 -34.45 26.42 -13.61
N ASN A 257 -34.01 27.59 -14.11
CA ASN A 257 -34.53 28.89 -13.71
C ASN A 257 -34.59 29.81 -14.95
N PRO A 258 -35.78 30.20 -15.45
CA PRO A 258 -37.11 29.92 -14.90
C PRO A 258 -37.49 28.43 -15.01
N TYR A 259 -38.28 27.94 -14.06
CA TYR A 259 -38.98 26.66 -14.22
C TYR A 259 -40.19 26.88 -15.13
N PHE A 260 -40.21 26.23 -16.29
CA PHE A 260 -41.25 26.42 -17.29
C PHE A 260 -41.95 25.11 -17.63
N GLY A 261 -42.92 24.71 -16.82
CA GLY A 261 -43.76 23.53 -17.06
C GLY A 261 -43.07 22.17 -16.92
N GLN A 262 -41.74 22.10 -17.09
CA GLN A 262 -40.95 20.88 -17.12
C GLN A 262 -39.48 21.17 -16.80
N ASN A 263 -38.83 20.21 -16.14
CA ASN A 263 -37.37 20.09 -16.07
C ASN A 263 -36.93 18.87 -16.92
N PRO A 264 -35.89 18.97 -17.77
CA PRO A 264 -35.42 17.84 -18.58
C PRO A 264 -35.08 16.55 -17.82
N GLU A 265 -34.73 16.65 -16.53
CA GLU A 265 -34.47 15.48 -15.68
C GLU A 265 -35.77 14.85 -15.09
N GLU A 266 -36.93 15.48 -15.30
CA GLU A 266 -38.22 14.94 -14.86
C GLU A 266 -38.66 13.77 -15.74
N ARG A 267 -38.92 12.61 -15.10
CA ARG A 267 -39.44 11.41 -15.78
C ARG A 267 -40.97 11.36 -15.83
N ASN A 268 -41.65 12.16 -15.01
CA ASN A 268 -43.10 12.17 -14.86
C ASN A 268 -43.59 13.60 -14.59
N GLN A 269 -44.65 14.03 -15.27
CA GLN A 269 -45.26 15.36 -15.14
C GLN A 269 -45.82 15.67 -13.75
N LEU A 270 -46.03 14.63 -12.92
CA LEU A 270 -46.48 14.74 -11.52
C LEU A 270 -45.32 15.00 -10.54
N ASN A 271 -44.08 14.66 -10.91
CA ASN A 271 -42.92 14.80 -10.04
C ASN A 271 -42.04 15.95 -10.54
N ARG A 272 -42.44 17.16 -10.16
CA ARG A 272 -41.81 18.41 -10.59
C ARG A 272 -40.71 18.81 -9.64
N PHE A 273 -39.57 19.27 -10.15
CA PHE A 273 -38.49 19.73 -9.28
C PHE A 273 -37.49 20.68 -9.94
N VAL A 274 -36.83 21.47 -9.10
CA VAL A 274 -35.62 22.24 -9.42
C VAL A 274 -34.46 21.81 -8.54
N PHE A 275 -33.24 21.95 -9.03
CA PHE A 275 -32.01 21.71 -8.28
C PHE A 275 -31.32 23.00 -7.90
N PHE A 276 -30.81 23.02 -6.68
CA PHE A 276 -29.73 23.90 -6.26
C PHE A 276 -28.41 23.16 -6.48
N THR A 277 -27.54 23.70 -7.33
CA THR A 277 -26.29 23.05 -7.76
C THR A 277 -25.05 23.73 -7.17
N ASN A 278 -23.90 23.07 -7.28
CA ASN A 278 -22.59 23.55 -6.79
C ASN A 278 -22.56 23.84 -5.28
N LEU A 279 -23.26 23.03 -4.49
CA LEU A 279 -23.26 23.18 -3.04
C LEU A 279 -21.86 22.86 -2.48
N GLY A 280 -21.44 23.67 -1.49
CA GLY A 280 -20.15 23.52 -0.81
C GLY A 280 -20.15 22.43 0.25
N VAL A 281 -18.97 22.12 0.79
CA VAL A 281 -18.82 21.21 1.94
C VAL A 281 -19.40 21.87 3.18
N GLY A 282 -20.11 21.10 4.00
CA GLY A 282 -20.80 21.57 5.19
C GLY A 282 -22.32 21.52 5.06
N LYS A 283 -23.02 22.21 5.97
CA LYS A 283 -24.47 22.23 6.04
C LYS A 283 -25.02 23.41 5.25
N THR A 284 -25.81 23.12 4.23
CA THR A 284 -26.56 24.12 3.47
C THR A 284 -28.04 24.09 3.87
N THR A 285 -28.58 25.24 4.24
CA THR A 285 -30.01 25.46 4.51
C THR A 285 -30.56 26.45 3.49
N ILE A 286 -31.57 26.03 2.74
CA ILE A 286 -32.21 26.81 1.69
C ILE A 286 -33.64 27.12 2.14
N ARG A 287 -33.93 28.41 2.32
CA ARG A 287 -35.26 28.90 2.69
C ARG A 287 -35.89 29.59 1.50
N ILE A 288 -37.12 29.22 1.19
CA ILE A 288 -37.84 29.75 0.03
C ILE A 288 -38.97 30.63 0.52
N PHE A 289 -39.08 31.82 -0.07
CA PHE A 289 -40.03 32.85 0.29
C PHE A 289 -40.85 33.32 -0.91
N THR A 290 -42.08 33.76 -0.64
CA THR A 290 -42.87 34.56 -1.59
C THR A 290 -42.31 35.99 -1.67
N LEU A 291 -42.75 36.77 -2.66
CA LEU A 291 -42.41 38.21 -2.74
C LEU A 291 -42.90 39.03 -1.53
N VAL A 292 -43.90 38.53 -0.79
CA VAL A 292 -44.46 39.19 0.39
C VAL A 292 -43.64 38.86 1.65
N GLY A 293 -42.72 37.89 1.58
CA GLY A 293 -41.84 37.48 2.68
C GLY A 293 -42.33 36.26 3.45
N ASP A 294 -43.40 35.59 2.99
CA ASP A 294 -43.88 34.35 3.61
C ASP A 294 -42.95 33.18 3.28
N GLN A 295 -42.46 32.47 4.28
CA GLN A 295 -41.63 31.28 4.09
C GLN A 295 -42.51 30.08 3.69
N ILE A 296 -42.23 29.50 2.52
CA ILE A 296 -43.04 28.40 1.98
C ILE A 296 -42.39 27.03 2.14
N ARG A 297 -41.05 26.95 2.21
CA ARG A 297 -40.32 25.68 2.33
C ARG A 297 -38.91 25.92 2.89
N VAL A 298 -38.39 24.92 3.62
CA VAL A 298 -36.99 24.84 4.05
C VAL A 298 -36.42 23.51 3.55
N ILE A 299 -35.22 23.56 2.97
CA ILE A 299 -34.50 22.39 2.45
C ILE A 299 -33.12 22.39 3.09
N GLU A 300 -32.73 21.25 3.65
CA GLU A 300 -31.39 21.06 4.23
C GLU A 300 -30.63 20.01 3.44
N LYS A 301 -29.35 20.29 3.19
CA LYS A 301 -28.42 19.37 2.55
C LYS A 301 -27.07 19.47 3.24
N GLU A 302 -26.51 18.34 3.60
CA GLU A 302 -25.16 18.25 4.15
C GLU A 302 -24.24 17.55 3.17
N ILE A 303 -23.07 18.12 2.93
CA ILE A 303 -22.01 17.54 2.11
C ILE A 303 -20.82 17.30 3.01
N ALA A 304 -20.53 16.02 3.27
CA ALA A 304 -19.51 15.60 4.23
C ALA A 304 -18.07 15.68 3.69
N SER A 305 -17.88 15.62 2.37
CA SER A 305 -16.54 15.60 1.76
C SER A 305 -16.47 16.44 0.48
N GLU A 306 -15.27 16.97 0.20
CA GLU A 306 -14.99 17.81 -0.97
C GLU A 306 -15.27 17.12 -2.31
N ASN A 307 -15.10 15.80 -2.35
CA ASN A 307 -15.27 14.96 -3.54
C ASN A 307 -16.62 14.22 -3.55
N SER A 308 -17.64 14.68 -2.82
CA SER A 308 -18.97 14.08 -2.87
C SER A 308 -19.52 14.11 -4.31
N ALA A 309 -19.98 12.95 -4.80
CA ALA A 309 -20.57 12.83 -6.13
C ALA A 309 -21.92 13.57 -6.24
N ASP A 310 -22.61 13.77 -5.11
CA ASP A 310 -23.87 14.50 -5.05
C ASP A 310 -23.68 15.83 -4.31
N ARG A 311 -23.61 16.90 -5.10
CA ARG A 311 -23.47 18.29 -4.65
C ARG A 311 -24.70 19.13 -4.96
N ARG A 312 -25.88 18.50 -5.01
CA ARG A 312 -27.15 19.15 -5.34
C ARG A 312 -28.18 18.98 -4.21
N ALA A 313 -29.07 19.96 -4.08
CA ALA A 313 -30.29 19.84 -3.29
C ALA A 313 -31.49 19.98 -4.20
N GLN A 314 -32.54 19.21 -3.96
CA GLN A 314 -33.75 19.20 -4.78
C GLN A 314 -34.88 19.92 -4.05
N TRP A 315 -35.59 20.78 -4.77
CA TRP A 315 -36.90 21.29 -4.35
C TRP A 315 -37.97 20.76 -5.29
N ASP A 316 -38.97 20.10 -4.72
CA ASP A 316 -40.13 19.50 -5.39
C ASP A 316 -41.22 20.52 -5.81
N LEU A 317 -40.93 21.83 -5.73
CA LEU A 317 -41.86 22.91 -6.00
C LEU A 317 -43.16 22.83 -5.17
N ARG A 318 -43.07 22.28 -3.97
CA ARG A 318 -44.17 22.23 -2.99
C ARG A 318 -43.87 23.11 -1.78
N ASN A 319 -44.94 23.54 -1.12
CA ASN A 319 -44.83 24.22 0.16
C ASN A 319 -44.67 23.23 1.33
N SER A 320 -44.59 23.71 2.57
CA SER A 320 -44.48 22.88 3.78
C SER A 320 -45.71 21.99 4.07
N PHE A 321 -46.82 22.18 3.35
CA PHE A 321 -48.01 21.33 3.41
C PHE A 321 -48.10 20.35 2.22
N ASP A 322 -46.99 20.20 1.48
CA ASP A 322 -46.86 19.36 0.28
C ASP A 322 -47.83 19.71 -0.86
N ILE A 323 -48.34 20.95 -0.86
CA ILE A 323 -49.18 21.51 -1.90
C ILE A 323 -48.28 22.19 -2.96
N PRO A 324 -48.48 21.94 -4.26
CA PRO A 324 -47.76 22.63 -5.32
C PRO A 324 -47.87 24.16 -5.19
N VAL A 325 -46.76 24.85 -5.39
CA VAL A 325 -46.74 26.31 -5.30
C VAL A 325 -47.37 26.95 -6.53
N ALA A 326 -47.92 28.16 -6.39
CA ALA A 326 -48.50 28.88 -7.52
C ALA A 326 -47.43 29.34 -8.52
N SER A 327 -47.83 29.59 -9.77
CA SER A 327 -46.95 30.27 -10.72
C SER A 327 -46.62 31.69 -10.23
N GLY A 328 -45.35 32.05 -10.21
CA GLY A 328 -44.90 33.34 -9.70
C GLY A 328 -43.40 33.43 -9.44
N MET A 329 -43.00 34.56 -8.88
CA MET A 329 -41.63 34.81 -8.44
C MET A 329 -41.45 34.41 -6.98
N TYR A 330 -40.31 33.79 -6.70
CA TYR A 330 -39.91 33.41 -5.36
C TYR A 330 -38.46 33.83 -5.10
N ILE A 331 -38.13 33.91 -3.82
CA ILE A 331 -36.80 34.26 -3.34
C ILE A 331 -36.25 33.06 -2.58
N ALA A 332 -35.06 32.58 -2.95
CA ALA A 332 -34.33 31.56 -2.20
C ALA A 332 -33.19 32.23 -1.42
N HIS A 333 -33.23 32.11 -0.10
CA HIS A 333 -32.15 32.48 0.80
C HIS A 333 -31.37 31.21 1.17
N VAL A 334 -30.13 31.15 0.72
CA VAL A 334 -29.23 30.01 0.93
C VAL A 334 -28.21 30.39 1.99
N THR A 335 -28.22 29.67 3.10
CA THR A 335 -27.20 29.76 4.15
C THR A 335 -26.30 28.53 4.06
N VAL A 336 -24.99 28.72 3.96
CA VAL A 336 -23.99 27.64 4.02
C VAL A 336 -23.18 27.82 5.30
N VAL A 337 -23.10 26.76 6.10
CA VAL A 337 -22.24 26.67 7.28
C VAL A 337 -21.14 25.67 6.95
N ASP A 338 -19.90 26.15 6.92
CA ASP A 338 -18.74 25.28 6.68
C ASP A 338 -18.44 24.40 7.91
N GLN A 339 -17.51 23.46 7.76
CA GLN A 339 -17.09 22.59 8.87
C GLN A 339 -16.37 23.34 10.00
N ALA A 340 -15.88 24.56 9.76
CA ALA A 340 -15.26 25.42 10.75
C ALA A 340 -16.29 26.31 11.49
N GLY A 341 -17.57 26.21 11.14
CA GLY A 341 -18.67 26.96 11.76
C GLY A 341 -18.87 28.37 11.21
N ALA A 342 -18.17 28.78 10.15
CA ALA A 342 -18.43 30.06 9.51
C ALA A 342 -19.69 29.97 8.64
N SER A 343 -20.58 30.95 8.80
CA SER A 343 -21.84 31.03 8.06
C SER A 343 -21.78 32.08 6.96
N ARG A 344 -22.29 31.74 5.77
CA ARG A 344 -22.34 32.61 4.59
C ARG A 344 -23.72 32.53 3.95
N GLU A 345 -24.15 33.60 3.31
CA GLU A 345 -25.51 33.72 2.78
C GLU A 345 -25.55 34.22 1.34
N LYS A 346 -26.49 33.69 0.55
CA LYS A 346 -26.79 34.15 -0.81
C LYS A 346 -28.29 34.21 -1.05
N ILE A 347 -28.73 35.28 -1.71
CA ILE A 347 -30.12 35.48 -2.10
C ILE A 347 -30.22 35.27 -3.61
N MET A 348 -31.14 34.43 -4.04
CA MET A 348 -31.43 34.15 -5.45
C MET A 348 -32.89 34.40 -5.74
N LYS A 349 -33.18 34.82 -6.97
CA LYS A 349 -34.55 34.97 -7.49
C LYS A 349 -34.83 33.84 -8.44
N LEU A 350 -36.00 33.24 -8.30
CA LEU A 350 -36.44 32.16 -9.15
C LEU A 350 -37.88 32.41 -9.62
N ALA A 351 -38.14 32.07 -10.87
CA ALA A 351 -39.47 32.17 -11.46
C ALA A 351 -40.01 30.76 -11.71
N VAL A 352 -41.25 30.51 -11.29
CA VAL A 352 -41.92 29.22 -11.46
C VAL A 352 -43.17 29.44 -12.29
N PHE A 353 -43.29 28.72 -13.40
CA PHE A 353 -44.50 28.65 -14.21
C PHE A 353 -45.00 27.21 -14.17
N MET A 354 -46.02 27.00 -13.35
CA MET A 354 -46.71 25.72 -13.28
C MET A 354 -47.55 25.50 -14.55
N PRO A 355 -47.51 24.30 -15.15
CA PRO A 355 -48.38 23.95 -16.25
C PRO A 355 -49.83 23.81 -15.77
N GLU A 356 -50.79 23.95 -16.69
CA GLU A 356 -52.19 23.64 -16.42
C GLU A 356 -52.30 22.17 -15.98
N GLU A 357 -52.82 21.91 -14.77
CA GLU A 357 -53.10 20.54 -14.34
C GLU A 357 -54.28 20.00 -15.13
N ARG A 358 -53.97 19.21 -16.16
CA ARG A 358 -54.96 18.40 -16.86
C ARG A 358 -55.03 17.04 -16.18
N LEU A 359 -56.21 16.69 -15.69
CA LEU A 359 -56.52 15.30 -15.37
C LEU A 359 -56.46 14.51 -16.67
N ASP A 360 -55.58 13.51 -16.73
CA ASP A 360 -55.61 12.54 -17.82
C ASP A 360 -56.92 11.77 -17.67
N VAL A 361 -57.89 12.08 -18.53
CA VAL A 361 -59.15 11.34 -18.59
C VAL A 361 -58.85 10.02 -19.29
N TYR A 362 -59.15 8.93 -18.57
CA TYR A 362 -58.83 7.53 -18.86
C TYR A 362 -59.01 7.08 -20.32
#